data_AF-A0A3A8JTX6-F1
#
_entry.id   AF-A0A3A8JTX6-F1
#
_cell.length_a   1.000
_cell.length_b   1.000
_cell.length_c   1.000
_cell.angle_alpha   90.00
_cell.angle_beta   90.00
_cell.angle_gamma   90.00
#
_symmetry.space_group_name_H-M   'P 1'
#
loop_
_entity.id
_entity.type
_entity.pdbx_description
1 polymer ?
#
loop_
_entity_poly.entity_id
_entity_poly.type
_entity_poly.pdbx_seq_one_letter_code
_entity_poly.pdbx_strand_id
1 'polypeptide(L)'
;MRTLILSDLHLGNGGPYDIFAGAAELPTLLDSFTRTPTHVVLNGDSFDFLLNDDPLTVDSERTLAQARALVTSAQTAPSLQALGRVLAAGGRATMVVGNHDLELALPEVQAVVRGALGQPANVASRLVFRDGTEPLLLEVGGARVLVTHGEHNDVANRIDYGSLLSTSRVGFQYPPGSVLVKNLLNPLKHQHRMRYMDLLKPDFQGAVMVALGVKPDALKVLLTTGTVTLIRRLLENQDLPPAFAIEPRDANMPSEADSQLARTLAEVDLDDEEVEALMSVLDPQALNAFDNPDALGRARLKLCKAGFALYARLHRKVAGTTGTEYFSLEPAKDELAESERLGKKFSHQAVVMGHTHAARWHQGNGRVYANTGTWISLLRLPAPDASDAEWGDYLQELQSNPSLDPSKQRLARVEHRFTCVEVAPKASAPGATLRLAQWKDQGLQTLGSAELPAGS
;
A
#
# COMPACT_ATOMS: atom_id res chain seq x y z
N MET A 1 -20.34 4.87 -21.61
CA MET A 1 -18.94 4.75 -22.11
C MET A 1 -18.26 3.62 -21.36
N ARG A 2 -17.29 2.93 -21.98
CA ARG A 2 -16.45 1.95 -21.27
C ARG A 2 -15.62 2.65 -20.21
N THR A 3 -15.43 2.02 -19.06
CA THR A 3 -14.64 2.56 -17.94
C THR A 3 -13.55 1.57 -17.55
N LEU A 4 -12.32 2.07 -17.41
CA LEU A 4 -11.18 1.36 -16.82
C LEU A 4 -10.90 1.98 -15.45
N ILE A 5 -10.86 1.18 -14.41
CA ILE A 5 -10.62 1.59 -13.02
C ILE A 5 -9.31 0.93 -12.54
N LEU A 6 -8.40 1.76 -12.05
CA LEU A 6 -7.09 1.41 -11.50
C LEU A 6 -6.95 2.11 -10.14
N SER A 7 -6.25 1.52 -9.20
CA SER A 7 -5.84 2.15 -7.93
C SER A 7 -4.44 1.69 -7.53
N ASP A 8 -3.87 2.31 -6.51
CA ASP A 8 -2.63 1.85 -5.87
C ASP A 8 -1.51 1.67 -6.91
N LEU A 9 -1.38 2.66 -7.79
CA LEU A 9 -0.33 2.69 -8.80
C LEU A 9 1.01 3.07 -8.20
N HIS A 10 0.99 4.01 -7.24
CA HIS A 10 2.17 4.59 -6.60
C HIS A 10 3.21 5.08 -7.60
N LEU A 11 2.79 5.80 -8.66
CA LEU A 11 3.70 6.39 -9.63
C LEU A 11 4.75 7.24 -8.91
N GLY A 12 6.00 6.79 -8.95
CA GLY A 12 7.10 7.35 -8.19
C GLY A 12 8.05 8.24 -9.02
N ASN A 13 9.10 8.73 -8.36
CA ASN A 13 10.09 9.63 -8.94
C ASN A 13 11.29 8.90 -9.56
N GLY A 14 11.24 7.56 -9.65
CA GLY A 14 12.35 6.74 -10.14
C GLY A 14 13.54 6.62 -9.18
N GLY A 15 13.42 7.19 -7.98
CA GLY A 15 14.46 7.16 -6.96
C GLY A 15 14.59 5.80 -6.26
N PRO A 16 15.50 5.69 -5.27
CA PRO A 16 15.76 4.44 -4.56
C PRO A 16 14.57 3.96 -3.71
N TYR A 17 13.60 4.85 -3.46
CA TYR A 17 12.37 4.51 -2.74
C TYR A 17 11.25 4.01 -3.65
N ASP A 18 11.39 4.12 -4.97
CA ASP A 18 10.31 3.83 -5.89
C ASP A 18 9.91 2.34 -5.85
N ILE A 19 8.62 2.12 -5.68
CA ILE A 19 7.99 0.79 -5.60
C ILE A 19 7.13 0.49 -6.83
N PHE A 20 6.88 1.49 -7.70
CA PHE A 20 6.13 1.30 -8.93
C PHE A 20 6.85 0.29 -9.84
N ALA A 21 6.11 -0.71 -10.30
CA ALA A 21 6.67 -1.80 -11.08
C ALA A 21 6.14 -1.85 -12.52
N GLY A 22 5.15 -1.02 -12.87
CA GLY A 22 4.44 -1.07 -14.16
C GLY A 22 4.97 -0.14 -15.24
N ALA A 23 6.25 0.24 -15.21
CA ALA A 23 6.80 1.29 -16.09
C ALA A 23 6.70 0.96 -17.59
N ALA A 24 6.69 -0.32 -17.97
CA ALA A 24 6.48 -0.76 -19.35
C ALA A 24 5.00 -1.14 -19.62
N GLU A 25 4.34 -1.69 -18.61
CA GLU A 25 3.03 -2.34 -18.70
C GLU A 25 1.90 -1.31 -18.68
N LEU A 26 1.95 -0.31 -17.81
CA LEU A 26 0.87 0.66 -17.64
C LEU A 26 0.68 1.54 -18.89
N PRO A 27 1.75 2.08 -19.53
CA PRO A 27 1.59 2.81 -20.78
C PRO A 27 0.96 1.94 -21.87
N THR A 28 1.40 0.69 -21.98
CA THR A 28 0.90 -0.28 -22.98
C THR A 28 -0.57 -0.62 -22.73
N LEU A 29 -0.96 -0.83 -21.47
CA LEU A 29 -2.34 -1.02 -21.08
C LEU A 29 -3.18 0.19 -21.51
N LEU A 30 -2.79 1.41 -21.12
CA LEU A 30 -3.53 2.63 -21.43
C LEU A 30 -3.67 2.84 -22.95
N ASP A 31 -2.61 2.59 -23.72
CA ASP A 31 -2.64 2.68 -25.18
C ASP A 31 -3.65 1.72 -25.81
N SER A 32 -3.88 0.55 -25.21
CA SER A 32 -4.91 -0.39 -25.69
C SER A 32 -6.35 0.14 -25.57
N PHE A 33 -6.57 1.18 -24.75
CA PHE A 33 -7.86 1.86 -24.56
C PHE A 33 -8.03 3.14 -25.39
N THR A 34 -7.19 3.34 -26.42
CA THR A 34 -7.29 4.49 -27.34
C THR A 34 -8.21 4.24 -28.55
N ARG A 35 -8.62 3.00 -28.80
CA ARG A 35 -9.44 2.65 -29.98
C ARG A 35 -10.87 3.19 -29.91
N THR A 36 -11.42 3.29 -28.71
CA THR A 36 -12.74 3.84 -28.45
C THR A 36 -12.68 4.76 -27.25
N PRO A 37 -13.53 5.82 -27.19
CA PRO A 37 -13.60 6.68 -26.03
C PRO A 37 -13.77 5.88 -24.73
N THR A 38 -12.82 6.06 -23.82
CA THR A 38 -12.74 5.34 -22.54
C THR A 38 -12.70 6.36 -21.39
N HIS A 39 -13.40 6.04 -20.30
CA HIS A 39 -13.22 6.73 -19.03
C HIS A 39 -12.16 5.99 -18.22
N VAL A 40 -11.03 6.63 -17.91
CA VAL A 40 -10.06 6.08 -16.97
C VAL A 40 -10.31 6.67 -15.58
N VAL A 41 -10.47 5.82 -14.58
CA VAL A 41 -10.57 6.22 -13.17
C VAL A 41 -9.31 5.73 -12.47
N LEU A 42 -8.58 6.67 -11.89
CA LEU A 42 -7.44 6.42 -11.02
C LEU A 42 -7.93 6.68 -9.59
N ASN A 43 -8.26 5.60 -8.88
CA ASN A 43 -9.05 5.59 -7.66
C ASN A 43 -8.14 5.56 -6.41
N GLY A 44 -7.47 6.67 -6.13
CA GLY A 44 -6.55 6.80 -5.00
C GLY A 44 -5.18 6.21 -5.27
N ASP A 45 -4.18 6.74 -4.55
CA ASP A 45 -2.78 6.33 -4.54
C ASP A 45 -2.22 6.13 -5.96
N SER A 46 -2.53 7.11 -6.83
CA SER A 46 -2.05 7.15 -8.21
C SER A 46 -0.58 7.53 -8.25
N PHE A 47 -0.20 8.50 -7.43
CA PHE A 47 1.19 8.89 -7.20
C PHE A 47 1.60 8.49 -5.77
N ASP A 48 2.90 8.59 -5.48
CA ASP A 48 3.37 8.45 -4.11
C ASP A 48 4.33 9.58 -3.72
N PHE A 49 3.81 10.54 -2.97
CA PHE A 49 4.57 11.68 -2.43
C PHE A 49 5.34 11.31 -1.16
N LEU A 50 5.12 10.12 -0.60
CA LEU A 50 5.76 9.68 0.62
C LEU A 50 7.13 9.03 0.38
N LEU A 51 7.44 8.59 -0.85
CA LEU A 51 8.69 7.88 -1.20
C LEU A 51 9.93 8.79 -1.32
N ASN A 52 10.26 9.52 -0.26
CA ASN A 52 11.44 10.38 -0.11
C ASN A 52 11.69 10.75 1.36
N ASP A 53 12.80 11.41 1.66
CA ASP A 53 13.18 11.82 3.03
C ASP A 53 12.66 13.22 3.42
N ASP A 54 11.86 13.88 2.58
CA ASP A 54 11.36 15.22 2.88
C ASP A 54 10.38 15.22 4.08
N PRO A 55 10.33 16.30 4.87
CA PRO A 55 9.44 16.38 6.02
C PRO A 55 7.96 16.43 5.62
N LEU A 56 7.11 15.79 6.43
CA LEU A 56 5.64 15.81 6.32
C LEU A 56 5.07 17.17 6.75
N THR A 57 5.24 18.15 5.88
CA THR A 57 4.79 19.53 6.12
C THR A 57 4.23 20.09 4.82
N VAL A 58 3.12 20.81 4.94
CA VAL A 58 2.50 21.50 3.80
C VAL A 58 3.38 22.69 3.42
N ASP A 59 4.24 22.49 2.43
CA ASP A 59 5.16 23.49 1.89
C ASP A 59 5.01 23.54 0.38
N SER A 60 4.46 24.64 -0.14
CA SER A 60 4.07 24.72 -1.55
C SER A 60 5.24 24.59 -2.51
N GLU A 61 6.43 25.10 -2.16
CA GLU A 61 7.59 25.04 -3.04
C GLU A 61 8.11 23.61 -3.15
N ARG A 62 8.30 22.93 -2.01
CA ARG A 62 8.70 21.53 -1.94
C ARG A 62 7.68 20.62 -2.60
N THR A 63 6.40 20.77 -2.29
CA THR A 63 5.34 19.94 -2.88
C THR A 63 5.33 20.07 -4.41
N LEU A 64 5.55 21.27 -4.95
CA LEU A 64 5.67 21.46 -6.40
C LEU A 64 6.95 20.87 -6.98
N ALA A 65 8.07 20.92 -6.25
CA ALA A 65 9.30 20.25 -6.67
C ALA A 65 9.11 18.73 -6.72
N GLN A 66 8.47 18.14 -5.71
CA GLN A 66 8.12 16.72 -5.66
C GLN A 66 7.20 16.33 -6.81
N ALA A 67 6.12 17.09 -7.04
CA ALA A 67 5.22 16.84 -8.16
C ALA A 67 5.96 16.86 -9.51
N ARG A 68 6.85 17.84 -9.72
CA ARG A 68 7.67 17.89 -10.94
C ARG A 68 8.61 16.68 -11.06
N ALA A 69 9.25 16.26 -9.97
CA ALA A 69 10.12 15.09 -9.97
C ALA A 69 9.35 13.80 -10.27
N LEU A 70 8.14 13.64 -9.72
CA LEU A 70 7.25 12.50 -9.98
C LEU A 70 6.87 12.43 -11.46
N VAL A 71 6.31 13.51 -12.01
CA VAL A 71 5.77 13.48 -13.37
C VAL A 71 6.83 13.46 -14.48
N THR A 72 8.07 13.83 -14.17
CA THR A 72 9.19 13.84 -15.13
C THR A 72 10.09 12.62 -15.03
N SER A 73 9.87 11.73 -14.05
CA SER A 73 10.66 10.51 -13.91
C SER A 73 10.49 9.60 -15.13
N ALA A 74 11.57 8.88 -15.48
CA ALA A 74 11.56 7.97 -16.63
C ALA A 74 10.53 6.82 -16.46
N GLN A 75 10.22 6.48 -15.22
CA GLN A 75 9.29 5.43 -14.82
C GLN A 75 7.83 5.90 -14.94
N THR A 76 7.54 7.16 -14.62
CA THR A 76 6.17 7.69 -14.54
C THR A 76 5.73 8.44 -15.79
N ALA A 77 6.62 9.22 -16.42
CA ALA A 77 6.28 10.07 -17.56
C ALA A 77 5.59 9.31 -18.72
N PRO A 78 6.02 8.09 -19.11
CA PRO A 78 5.36 7.34 -20.18
C PRO A 78 3.88 7.02 -19.89
N SER A 79 3.54 6.72 -18.63
CA SER A 79 2.17 6.41 -18.19
C SER A 79 1.26 7.63 -18.29
N LEU A 80 1.77 8.82 -17.92
CA LEU A 80 1.02 10.08 -18.05
C LEU A 80 0.81 10.48 -19.51
N GLN A 81 1.82 10.28 -20.35
CA GLN A 81 1.68 10.49 -21.80
C GLN A 81 0.67 9.53 -22.43
N ALA A 82 0.65 8.26 -22.00
CA ALA A 82 -0.34 7.27 -22.46
C ALA A 82 -1.76 7.65 -22.02
N LEU A 83 -1.93 8.11 -20.77
CA LEU A 83 -3.21 8.67 -20.31
C LEU A 83 -3.62 9.86 -21.18
N GLY A 84 -2.68 10.76 -21.51
CA GLY A 84 -2.89 11.86 -22.45
C GLY A 84 -3.40 11.41 -23.82
N ARG A 85 -2.85 10.31 -24.36
CA ARG A 85 -3.34 9.71 -25.62
C ARG A 85 -4.76 9.15 -25.50
N VAL A 86 -5.14 8.57 -24.36
CA VAL A 86 -6.54 8.16 -24.10
C VAL A 86 -7.47 9.37 -24.13
N LEU A 87 -7.07 10.49 -23.53
CA LEU A 87 -7.86 11.73 -23.57
C LEU A 87 -7.98 12.29 -25.00
N ALA A 88 -6.89 12.27 -25.76
CA ALA A 88 -6.86 12.72 -27.15
C ALA A 88 -7.80 11.89 -28.04
N ALA A 89 -7.91 10.58 -27.77
CA ALA A 89 -8.82 9.66 -28.47
C ALA A 89 -10.32 9.85 -28.15
N GLY A 90 -10.69 10.94 -27.47
CA GLY A 90 -12.09 11.19 -27.08
C GLY A 90 -12.44 10.71 -25.67
N GLY A 91 -11.49 10.09 -24.95
CA GLY A 91 -11.67 9.65 -23.58
C GLY A 91 -11.68 10.79 -22.55
N ARG A 92 -11.90 10.41 -21.30
CA ARG A 92 -11.81 11.30 -20.12
C ARG A 92 -11.11 10.58 -18.97
N ALA A 93 -10.59 11.32 -18.01
CA ALA A 93 -9.99 10.73 -16.82
C ALA A 93 -10.51 11.37 -15.53
N THR A 94 -10.64 10.56 -14.48
CA THR A 94 -10.91 11.01 -13.12
C THR A 94 -9.82 10.48 -12.21
N MET A 95 -9.14 11.35 -11.50
CA MET A 95 -8.14 10.99 -10.49
C MET A 95 -8.69 11.35 -9.11
N VAL A 96 -8.80 10.37 -8.24
CA VAL A 96 -9.25 10.51 -6.86
C VAL A 96 -8.03 10.58 -5.97
N VAL A 97 -8.00 11.54 -5.05
CA VAL A 97 -6.95 11.66 -4.01
C VAL A 97 -7.00 10.42 -3.10
N GLY A 98 -5.85 9.86 -2.78
CA GLY A 98 -5.64 8.84 -1.75
C GLY A 98 -4.70 9.34 -0.65
N ASN A 99 -4.34 8.45 0.27
CA ASN A 99 -3.51 8.77 1.44
C ASN A 99 -2.01 8.88 1.12
N HIS A 100 -1.56 8.41 -0.06
CA HIS A 100 -0.18 8.57 -0.54
C HIS A 100 0.04 9.79 -1.45
N ASP A 101 -1.04 10.41 -1.94
CA ASP A 101 -0.99 11.52 -2.89
C ASP A 101 -1.93 12.67 -2.54
N LEU A 102 -2.01 12.98 -1.24
CA LEU A 102 -2.75 14.09 -0.64
C LEU A 102 -2.49 15.44 -1.33
N GLU A 103 -1.27 15.63 -1.83
CA GLU A 103 -0.81 16.80 -2.56
C GLU A 103 -1.60 17.04 -3.85
N LEU A 104 -2.26 16.02 -4.42
CA LEU A 104 -3.19 16.17 -5.55
C LEU A 104 -4.40 17.04 -5.23
N ALA A 105 -4.70 17.29 -3.95
CA ALA A 105 -5.71 18.27 -3.54
C ALA A 105 -5.31 19.72 -3.88
N LEU A 106 -4.03 19.99 -4.18
CA LEU A 106 -3.53 21.33 -4.51
C LEU A 106 -3.71 21.65 -6.00
N PRO A 107 -4.38 22.78 -6.37
CA PRO A 107 -4.57 23.16 -7.77
C PRO A 107 -3.27 23.28 -8.58
N GLU A 108 -2.18 23.72 -7.96
CA GLU A 108 -0.89 23.89 -8.59
C GLU A 108 -0.24 22.52 -8.92
N VAL A 109 -0.43 21.52 -8.06
CA VAL A 109 0.00 20.13 -8.32
C VAL A 109 -0.83 19.53 -9.45
N GLN A 110 -2.15 19.75 -9.45
CA GLN A 110 -3.03 19.33 -10.54
C GLN A 110 -2.61 19.94 -11.89
N ALA A 111 -2.15 21.20 -11.90
CA ALA A 111 -1.62 21.85 -13.09
C ALA A 111 -0.33 21.17 -13.59
N VAL A 112 0.58 20.80 -12.68
CA VAL A 112 1.80 20.02 -13.02
C VAL A 112 1.43 18.68 -13.65
N VAL A 113 0.49 17.94 -13.05
CA VAL A 113 0.03 16.64 -13.59
C VAL A 113 -0.63 16.81 -14.97
N ARG A 114 -1.50 17.82 -15.16
CA ARG A 114 -2.10 18.10 -16.48
C ARG A 114 -1.05 18.44 -17.53
N GLY A 115 -0.02 19.20 -17.18
CA GLY A 115 1.09 19.54 -18.08
C GLY A 115 1.86 18.31 -18.54
N ALA A 116 2.01 17.31 -17.66
CA ALA A 116 2.72 16.07 -17.96
C ALA A 116 1.99 15.11 -18.91
N LEU A 117 0.70 15.34 -19.19
CA LEU A 117 -0.07 14.53 -20.15
C LEU A 117 0.44 14.68 -21.59
N GLY A 118 1.24 15.73 -21.88
CA GLY A 118 1.75 15.99 -23.23
C GLY A 118 0.64 16.31 -24.24
N GLN A 119 -0.45 16.92 -23.79
CA GLN A 119 -1.62 17.25 -24.60
C GLN A 119 -1.95 18.74 -24.55
N PRO A 120 -2.59 19.31 -25.60
CA PRO A 120 -3.12 20.66 -25.56
C PRO A 120 -4.10 20.87 -24.40
N ALA A 121 -4.23 22.11 -23.91
CA ALA A 121 -5.00 22.44 -22.71
C ALA A 121 -6.48 21.96 -22.77
N ASN A 122 -7.12 22.02 -23.95
CA ASN A 122 -8.51 21.56 -24.14
C ASN A 122 -8.68 20.03 -24.08
N VAL A 123 -7.61 19.26 -24.31
CA VAL A 123 -7.58 17.81 -24.16
C VAL A 123 -7.21 17.45 -22.72
N ALA A 124 -6.16 18.09 -22.18
CA ALA A 124 -5.71 17.91 -20.80
C ALA A 124 -6.80 18.27 -19.77
N SER A 125 -7.68 19.22 -20.08
CA SER A 125 -8.82 19.59 -19.22
C SER A 125 -9.86 18.47 -19.06
N ARG A 126 -9.78 17.38 -19.83
CA ARG A 126 -10.61 16.17 -19.66
C ARG A 126 -10.15 15.29 -18.49
N LEU A 127 -8.99 15.59 -17.88
CA LEU A 127 -8.59 15.06 -16.58
C LEU A 127 -9.19 15.92 -15.46
N VAL A 128 -10.06 15.29 -14.68
CA VAL A 128 -10.73 15.88 -13.52
C VAL A 128 -10.19 15.25 -12.24
N PHE A 129 -9.96 16.06 -11.22
CA PHE A 129 -9.54 15.61 -9.90
C PHE A 129 -10.73 15.59 -8.94
N ARG A 130 -10.76 14.61 -8.06
CA ARG A 130 -11.75 14.44 -6.99
C ARG A 130 -11.00 14.34 -5.67
N ASP A 131 -11.46 15.08 -4.67
CA ASP A 131 -10.81 15.17 -3.36
C ASP A 131 -10.89 13.89 -2.52
N GLY A 132 -11.74 12.93 -2.87
CA GLY A 132 -11.89 11.67 -2.13
C GLY A 132 -12.93 11.71 -1.01
N THR A 133 -13.52 12.86 -0.68
CA THR A 133 -14.47 13.03 0.44
C THR A 133 -15.71 12.14 0.40
N GLU A 134 -16.12 11.76 -0.81
CA GLU A 134 -17.23 10.86 -1.06
C GLU A 134 -16.88 9.85 -2.16
N PRO A 135 -17.40 8.60 -2.07
CA PRO A 135 -17.28 7.63 -3.14
C PRO A 135 -17.80 8.17 -4.47
N LEU A 136 -17.11 7.82 -5.56
CA LEU A 136 -17.51 8.12 -6.92
C LEU A 136 -18.58 7.14 -7.39
N LEU A 137 -19.79 7.64 -7.64
CA LEU A 137 -20.86 6.85 -8.26
C LEU A 137 -20.78 6.96 -9.79
N LEU A 138 -20.44 5.87 -10.45
CA LEU A 138 -20.40 5.75 -11.91
C LEU A 138 -21.68 5.11 -12.44
N GLU A 139 -22.16 5.60 -13.58
CA GLU A 139 -23.24 4.96 -14.33
C GLU A 139 -22.70 4.47 -15.69
N VAL A 140 -22.77 3.15 -15.92
CA VAL A 140 -22.30 2.51 -17.15
C VAL A 140 -23.41 1.62 -17.69
N GLY A 141 -23.95 1.98 -18.86
CA GLY A 141 -25.06 1.23 -19.47
C GLY A 141 -26.33 1.21 -18.60
N GLY A 142 -26.48 2.16 -17.66
CA GLY A 142 -27.55 2.17 -16.66
C GLY A 142 -27.24 1.39 -15.38
N ALA A 143 -26.15 0.62 -15.32
CA ALA A 143 -25.68 0.01 -14.07
C ALA A 143 -24.92 1.04 -13.22
N ARG A 144 -25.19 1.05 -11.91
CA ARG A 144 -24.51 1.91 -10.93
C ARG A 144 -23.35 1.17 -10.27
N VAL A 145 -22.15 1.72 -10.40
CA VAL A 145 -20.91 1.19 -9.81
C VAL A 145 -20.36 2.24 -8.84
N LEU A 146 -20.28 1.88 -7.56
CA LEU A 146 -19.67 2.71 -6.53
C LEU A 146 -18.16 2.47 -6.51
N VAL A 147 -17.37 3.53 -6.52
CA VAL A 147 -15.91 3.46 -6.54
C VAL A 147 -15.37 4.29 -5.37
N THR A 148 -14.53 3.70 -4.52
CA THR A 148 -13.93 4.38 -3.36
C THR A 148 -12.50 3.85 -3.18
N HIS A 149 -11.57 4.67 -2.68
CA HIS A 149 -10.20 4.20 -2.44
C HIS A 149 -10.19 3.18 -1.28
N GLY A 150 -10.58 3.59 -0.07
CA GLY A 150 -10.84 2.67 1.06
C GLY A 150 -10.32 3.15 2.41
N GLU A 151 -9.55 4.23 2.42
CA GLU A 151 -8.93 4.89 3.56
C GLU A 151 -9.92 5.49 4.58
N HIS A 152 -11.19 5.67 4.21
CA HIS A 152 -12.21 6.29 5.08
C HIS A 152 -12.41 5.56 6.42
N ASN A 153 -12.32 4.23 6.40
CA ASN A 153 -12.52 3.39 7.59
C ASN A 153 -11.22 2.81 8.14
N ASP A 154 -10.09 3.10 7.49
CA ASP A 154 -8.77 2.78 8.00
C ASP A 154 -8.33 3.88 8.97
N VAL A 155 -8.32 3.59 10.26
CA VAL A 155 -7.95 4.57 11.30
C VAL A 155 -6.53 5.09 11.11
N ALA A 156 -5.61 4.28 10.58
CA ALA A 156 -4.22 4.68 10.37
C ALA A 156 -4.05 5.61 9.17
N ASN A 157 -4.90 5.47 8.15
CA ASN A 157 -4.79 6.19 6.89
C ASN A 157 -5.93 7.17 6.60
N ARG A 158 -6.88 7.32 7.53
CA ARG A 158 -7.99 8.27 7.40
C ARG A 158 -7.48 9.69 7.24
N ILE A 159 -8.00 10.36 6.22
CA ILE A 159 -7.64 11.73 5.86
C ILE A 159 -8.57 12.70 6.58
N ASP A 160 -8.00 13.72 7.22
CA ASP A 160 -8.76 14.90 7.65
C ASP A 160 -9.02 15.83 6.45
N TYR A 161 -10.05 15.47 5.68
CA TYR A 161 -10.46 16.22 4.50
C TYR A 161 -10.84 17.68 4.81
N GLY A 162 -11.42 17.95 5.98
CA GLY A 162 -11.81 19.30 6.38
C GLY A 162 -10.59 20.22 6.47
N SER A 163 -9.53 19.75 7.13
CA SER A 163 -8.27 20.49 7.22
C SER A 163 -7.50 20.51 5.91
N LEU A 164 -7.45 19.39 5.17
CA LEU A 164 -6.74 19.27 3.88
C LEU A 164 -7.27 20.24 2.82
N LEU A 165 -8.60 20.37 2.73
CA LEU A 165 -9.28 21.18 1.72
C LEU A 165 -9.50 22.62 2.17
N SER A 166 -9.16 22.97 3.41
CA SER A 166 -9.22 24.35 3.89
C SER A 166 -8.25 25.26 3.10
N THR A 167 -8.59 26.53 2.95
CA THR A 167 -7.74 27.48 2.20
C THR A 167 -6.35 27.65 2.81
N SER A 168 -6.26 27.67 4.14
CA SER A 168 -5.00 27.88 4.85
C SER A 168 -4.22 26.59 5.09
N ARG A 169 -4.89 25.43 5.19
CA ARG A 169 -4.32 24.13 5.58
C ARG A 169 -3.56 24.17 6.91
N VAL A 170 -3.77 25.23 7.69
CA VAL A 170 -3.16 25.41 9.00
C VAL A 170 -3.75 24.35 9.92
N GLY A 171 -2.88 23.55 10.52
CA GLY A 171 -3.29 22.45 11.40
C GLY A 171 -3.59 21.13 10.69
N PHE A 172 -3.48 21.06 9.35
CA PHE A 172 -3.53 19.76 8.67
C PHE A 172 -2.38 18.87 9.16
N GLN A 173 -2.72 17.64 9.52
CA GLN A 173 -1.78 16.61 9.90
C GLN A 173 -1.90 15.45 8.92
N TYR A 174 -0.75 14.97 8.46
CA TYR A 174 -0.70 13.74 7.70
C TYR A 174 -1.22 12.57 8.55
N PRO A 175 -1.90 11.58 7.93
CA PRO A 175 -2.35 10.40 8.64
C PRO A 175 -1.19 9.67 9.35
N PRO A 176 -1.46 9.00 10.49
CA PRO A 176 -0.47 8.19 11.20
C PRO A 176 0.32 7.22 10.32
N GLY A 177 -0.34 6.60 9.32
CA GLY A 177 0.30 5.73 8.35
C GLY A 177 1.35 6.45 7.49
N SER A 178 1.09 7.68 7.06
CA SER A 178 2.08 8.50 6.34
C SER A 178 3.28 8.83 7.22
N VAL A 179 3.05 9.14 8.50
CA VAL A 179 4.11 9.39 9.49
C VAL A 179 4.97 8.15 9.67
N LEU A 180 4.37 6.96 9.68
CA LEU A 180 5.08 5.69 9.79
C LEU A 180 5.99 5.44 8.58
N VAL A 181 5.47 5.66 7.37
CA VAL A 181 6.27 5.55 6.13
C VAL A 181 7.51 6.44 6.22
N LYS A 182 7.33 7.70 6.64
CA LYS A 182 8.38 8.71 6.66
C LYS A 182 9.40 8.55 7.76
N ASN A 183 8.95 8.23 8.97
CA ASN A 183 9.83 8.20 10.14
C ASN A 183 10.44 6.83 10.40
N LEU A 184 9.95 5.78 9.72
CA LEU A 184 10.47 4.43 9.88
C LEU A 184 10.81 3.75 8.55
N LEU A 185 9.85 3.55 7.65
CA LEU A 185 10.08 2.74 6.45
C LEU A 185 11.14 3.35 5.53
N ASN A 186 11.07 4.66 5.27
CA ASN A 186 12.07 5.36 4.46
C ASN A 186 13.46 5.35 5.10
N PRO A 187 13.65 5.67 6.40
CA PRO A 187 14.93 5.49 7.07
C PRO A 187 15.47 4.05 6.99
N LEU A 188 14.65 3.02 7.17
CA LEU A 188 15.06 1.63 7.00
C LEU A 188 15.56 1.35 5.57
N LYS A 189 14.89 1.90 4.55
CA LYS A 189 15.32 1.77 3.16
C LYS A 189 16.62 2.50 2.87
N HIS A 190 16.76 3.73 3.33
CA HIS A 190 17.90 4.56 2.99
C HIS A 190 19.15 4.21 3.81
N GLN A 191 19.00 4.13 5.13
CA GLN A 191 20.11 3.91 6.06
C GLN A 191 20.52 2.43 6.09
N HIS A 192 19.55 1.53 5.92
CA HIS A 192 19.79 0.09 6.03
C HIS A 192 19.56 -0.69 4.73
N ARG A 193 19.23 -0.03 3.61
CA ARG A 193 19.05 -0.66 2.29
C ARG A 193 17.97 -1.76 2.26
N MET A 194 17.03 -1.73 3.21
CA MET A 194 16.00 -2.76 3.39
C MET A 194 14.80 -2.50 2.47
N ARG A 195 15.02 -2.64 1.16
CA ARG A 195 14.02 -2.35 0.12
C ARG A 195 12.76 -3.22 0.27
N TYR A 196 12.91 -4.44 0.76
CA TYR A 196 11.80 -5.38 0.93
C TYR A 196 10.70 -4.88 1.90
N MET A 197 11.00 -3.90 2.77
CA MET A 197 10.10 -3.43 3.82
C MET A 197 8.75 -2.92 3.30
N ASP A 198 8.74 -2.21 2.18
CA ASP A 198 7.50 -1.68 1.59
C ASP A 198 6.74 -2.72 0.76
N LEU A 199 7.43 -3.81 0.40
CA LEU A 199 6.89 -4.86 -0.47
C LEU A 199 6.25 -5.98 0.34
N LEU A 200 6.50 -6.01 1.66
CA LEU A 200 5.85 -6.91 2.61
C LEU A 200 4.47 -6.33 2.99
N LYS A 201 3.42 -6.99 2.48
CA LYS A 201 2.01 -6.74 2.78
C LYS A 201 1.39 -8.05 3.30
N PRO A 202 0.31 -8.04 4.10
CA PRO A 202 -0.49 -6.90 4.56
C PRO A 202 -0.03 -6.28 5.88
N ASP A 203 0.80 -6.98 6.66
CA ASP A 203 1.02 -6.63 8.06
C ASP A 203 2.37 -5.95 8.30
N PHE A 204 2.28 -4.71 8.79
CA PHE A 204 3.40 -3.89 9.22
C PHE A 204 4.20 -4.54 10.38
N GLN A 205 3.56 -5.34 11.24
CA GLN A 205 4.24 -6.09 12.30
C GLN A 205 5.20 -7.13 11.72
N GLY A 206 4.76 -7.86 10.69
CA GLY A 206 5.61 -8.81 9.97
C GLY A 206 6.80 -8.12 9.29
N ALA A 207 6.59 -6.94 8.71
CA ALA A 207 7.66 -6.16 8.11
C ALA A 207 8.70 -5.69 9.16
N VAL A 208 8.25 -5.09 10.26
CA VAL A 208 9.12 -4.66 11.38
C VAL A 208 9.92 -5.83 11.95
N MET A 209 9.29 -6.99 12.08
CA MET A 209 9.95 -8.15 12.66
C MET A 209 10.92 -8.84 11.68
N VAL A 210 10.64 -8.85 10.37
CA VAL A 210 11.66 -9.19 9.35
C VAL A 210 12.80 -8.18 9.40
N ALA A 211 12.50 -6.89 9.61
CA ALA A 211 13.53 -5.86 9.78
C ALA A 211 14.49 -6.16 10.94
N LEU A 212 13.95 -6.54 12.09
CA LEU A 212 14.70 -6.94 13.28
C LEU A 212 15.57 -8.18 13.02
N GLY A 213 15.03 -9.18 12.33
CA GLY A 213 15.79 -10.39 11.96
C GLY A 213 16.90 -10.12 10.96
N VAL A 214 16.71 -9.15 10.05
CA VAL A 214 17.65 -8.89 8.95
C VAL A 214 18.79 -7.97 9.36
N LYS A 215 18.51 -6.88 10.08
CA LYS A 215 19.53 -5.93 10.53
C LYS A 215 19.24 -5.52 11.97
N PRO A 216 19.86 -6.18 12.96
CA PRO A 216 19.71 -5.80 14.37
C PRO A 216 20.06 -4.32 14.63
N ASP A 217 21.03 -3.74 13.91
CA ASP A 217 21.35 -2.31 14.03
C ASP A 217 20.22 -1.37 13.57
N ALA A 218 19.28 -1.86 12.76
CA ALA A 218 18.08 -1.12 12.36
C ALA A 218 17.08 -0.95 13.51
N LEU A 219 17.25 -1.70 14.60
CA LEU A 219 16.56 -1.49 15.88
C LEU A 219 16.76 -0.06 16.39
N LYS A 220 17.89 0.60 16.08
CA LYS A 220 18.12 2.00 16.46
C LYS A 220 17.06 2.96 15.88
N VAL A 221 16.56 2.68 14.69
CA VAL A 221 15.47 3.46 14.06
C VAL A 221 14.16 3.19 14.79
N LEU A 222 13.87 1.91 15.08
CA LEU A 222 12.67 1.49 15.81
C LEU A 222 12.61 2.04 17.24
N LEU A 223 13.74 2.05 17.96
CA LEU A 223 13.87 2.50 19.35
C LEU A 223 13.96 4.02 19.52
N THR A 224 13.91 4.80 18.44
CA THR A 224 13.69 6.24 18.59
C THR A 224 12.36 6.48 19.30
N THR A 225 12.37 7.27 20.37
CA THR A 225 11.23 7.41 21.30
C THR A 225 9.90 7.79 20.63
N GLY A 226 9.96 8.43 19.45
CA GLY A 226 8.79 8.76 18.63
C GLY A 226 8.21 7.59 17.82
N THR A 227 9.05 6.68 17.33
CA THR A 227 8.65 5.58 16.44
C THR A 227 7.98 4.44 17.20
N VAL A 228 8.52 4.05 18.36
CA VAL A 228 7.86 3.08 19.26
C VAL A 228 6.47 3.56 19.66
N THR A 229 6.34 4.84 20.02
CA THR A 229 5.07 5.45 20.42
C THR A 229 4.07 5.48 19.28
N LEU A 230 4.53 5.73 18.05
CA LEU A 230 3.68 5.71 16.86
C LEU A 230 3.19 4.30 16.53
N ILE A 231 4.09 3.30 16.52
CA ILE A 231 3.75 1.88 16.31
C ILE A 231 2.73 1.44 17.37
N ARG A 232 3.02 1.71 18.64
CA ARG A 232 2.12 1.46 19.78
C ARG A 232 0.72 2.02 19.55
N ARG A 233 0.60 3.30 19.17
CA ARG A 233 -0.69 3.95 18.91
C ARG A 233 -1.43 3.35 17.72
N LEU A 234 -0.71 2.90 16.69
CA LEU A 234 -1.32 2.24 15.53
C LEU A 234 -1.89 0.86 15.91
N LEU A 235 -1.23 0.16 16.83
CA LEU A 235 -1.68 -1.14 17.35
C LEU A 235 -2.87 -0.99 18.31
N GLU A 236 -2.82 -0.02 19.22
CA GLU A 236 -3.89 0.26 20.20
C GLU A 236 -5.20 0.74 19.54
N ASN A 237 -5.12 1.36 18.37
CA ASN A 237 -6.28 1.93 17.67
C ASN A 237 -7.00 0.96 16.70
N GLN A 238 -6.58 -0.31 16.60
CA GLN A 238 -7.25 -1.28 15.73
C GLN A 238 -8.61 -1.74 16.27
N ASP A 239 -8.92 -1.51 17.55
CA ASP A 239 -10.12 -2.04 18.23
C ASP A 239 -11.15 -0.98 18.73
N LEU A 240 -11.04 0.31 18.38
CA LEU A 240 -11.94 1.35 18.92
C LEU A 240 -12.88 2.02 17.89
N PRO A 241 -14.20 2.15 18.17
CA PRO A 241 -15.14 2.86 17.33
C PRO A 241 -14.92 4.40 17.32
N PRO A 242 -15.42 5.12 16.29
CA PRO A 242 -14.90 6.42 15.83
C PRO A 242 -15.13 7.64 16.74
N ALA A 243 -15.65 7.46 17.96
CA ALA A 243 -16.13 8.56 18.80
C ALA A 243 -15.15 9.01 19.92
N PHE A 244 -13.96 8.41 20.06
CA PHE A 244 -13.15 8.57 21.27
C PHE A 244 -11.65 8.88 21.12
N ALA A 245 -11.13 9.21 19.94
CA ALA A 245 -9.73 9.61 19.83
C ALA A 245 -9.54 11.11 20.18
N ILE A 246 -9.35 11.43 21.47
CA ILE A 246 -8.96 12.76 21.97
C ILE A 246 -7.73 12.67 22.88
N GLU A 247 -6.78 13.57 22.60
CA GLU A 247 -5.62 14.13 23.33
C GLU A 247 -4.76 13.31 24.33
N PRO A 248 -3.42 13.54 24.32
CA PRO A 248 -2.45 12.72 25.04
C PRO A 248 -2.39 13.02 26.54
N ARG A 249 -2.11 11.99 27.35
CA ARG A 249 -1.65 12.18 28.73
C ARG A 249 -0.42 11.33 29.09
N ASP A 250 0.49 12.05 29.72
CA ASP A 250 1.75 11.79 30.42
C ASP A 250 2.34 10.37 30.51
N ALA A 251 3.65 10.36 30.21
CA ALA A 251 4.61 9.29 30.46
C ALA A 251 4.74 8.98 31.96
N ASN A 252 4.48 7.73 32.36
CA ASN A 252 5.19 6.98 33.42
C ASN A 252 4.54 5.64 33.81
N MET A 253 3.85 4.94 32.90
CA MET A 253 3.47 3.54 33.09
C MET A 253 3.67 2.79 31.77
N PRO A 254 4.19 1.55 31.77
CA PRO A 254 4.18 0.72 30.57
C PRO A 254 2.72 0.50 30.17
N SER A 255 2.29 1.05 29.02
CA SER A 255 0.92 0.86 28.52
C SER A 255 0.67 -0.60 28.06
N GLU A 256 -0.60 -0.89 27.83
CA GLU A 256 -1.13 -2.11 27.23
C GLU A 256 -0.38 -2.66 26.02
N ALA A 257 0.22 -1.83 25.14
CA ALA A 257 1.00 -2.34 24.00
C ALA A 257 2.34 -2.97 24.39
N ASP A 258 3.02 -2.46 25.44
CA ASP A 258 4.21 -3.12 26.00
C ASP A 258 3.79 -4.44 26.64
N SER A 259 2.59 -4.47 27.23
CA SER A 259 1.98 -5.70 27.74
C SER A 259 1.47 -6.62 26.63
N GLN A 260 1.16 -6.13 25.42
CA GLN A 260 0.66 -6.92 24.30
C GLN A 260 1.80 -7.52 23.51
N LEU A 261 2.88 -6.78 23.21
CA LEU A 261 4.12 -7.37 22.72
C LEU A 261 4.71 -8.34 23.74
N ALA A 262 4.70 -8.01 25.04
CA ALA A 262 5.11 -8.94 26.09
C ALA A 262 4.15 -10.13 26.27
N ARG A 263 2.84 -9.98 26.07
CA ARG A 263 1.86 -11.10 26.06
C ARG A 263 2.01 -11.95 24.81
N THR A 264 2.24 -11.36 23.63
CA THR A 264 2.54 -12.08 22.40
C THR A 264 3.86 -12.84 22.52
N LEU A 265 4.85 -12.30 23.25
CA LEU A 265 6.08 -12.99 23.63
C LEU A 265 5.87 -14.03 24.75
N ALA A 266 4.92 -13.82 25.68
CA ALA A 266 4.63 -14.73 26.80
C ALA A 266 3.62 -15.85 26.47
N GLU A 267 2.83 -15.71 25.40
CA GLU A 267 1.98 -16.75 24.80
C GLU A 267 2.77 -17.70 23.89
N VAL A 268 4.09 -17.57 23.90
CA VAL A 268 5.03 -18.33 23.11
C VAL A 268 5.90 -19.04 24.13
N ASP A 269 5.90 -20.37 24.04
CA ASP A 269 6.66 -21.25 24.95
C ASP A 269 8.14 -21.11 24.63
N LEU A 270 8.72 -20.03 25.15
CA LEU A 270 10.12 -19.66 25.07
C LEU A 270 10.85 -20.27 26.25
N ASP A 271 11.98 -20.91 25.98
CA ASP A 271 12.86 -21.31 27.07
C ASP A 271 13.71 -20.12 27.57
N ASP A 272 14.30 -20.29 28.76
CA ASP A 272 15.07 -19.24 29.42
C ASP A 272 16.29 -18.78 28.59
N GLU A 273 16.88 -19.65 27.76
CA GLU A 273 18.00 -19.31 26.88
C GLU A 273 17.56 -18.42 25.70
N GLU A 274 16.36 -18.66 25.16
CA GLU A 274 15.77 -17.87 24.07
C GLU A 274 15.38 -16.46 24.52
N VAL A 275 14.86 -16.31 25.75
CA VAL A 275 14.54 -15.00 26.34
C VAL A 275 15.82 -14.21 26.62
N GLU A 276 16.84 -14.84 27.19
CA GLU A 276 18.12 -14.18 27.49
C GLU A 276 18.84 -13.71 26.21
N ALA A 277 18.79 -14.52 25.14
CA ALA A 277 19.32 -14.16 23.83
C ALA A 277 18.63 -12.94 23.21
N LEU A 278 17.29 -12.87 23.27
CA LEU A 278 16.52 -11.73 22.76
C LEU A 278 16.81 -10.45 23.56
N MET A 279 16.86 -10.56 24.89
CA MET A 279 17.12 -9.42 25.78
C MET A 279 18.55 -8.87 25.63
N SER A 280 19.54 -9.72 25.34
CA SER A 280 20.93 -9.29 25.10
C SER A 280 21.10 -8.39 23.86
N VAL A 281 20.23 -8.55 22.85
CA VAL A 281 20.23 -7.75 21.63
C VAL A 281 19.53 -6.39 21.84
N LEU A 282 18.65 -6.32 22.83
CA LEU A 282 17.84 -5.14 23.16
C LEU A 282 18.49 -4.22 24.22
N ASP A 283 19.58 -4.65 24.88
CA ASP A 283 20.25 -3.88 25.93
C ASP A 283 21.10 -2.72 25.35
N PRO A 284 20.74 -1.45 25.66
CA PRO A 284 21.49 -0.27 25.22
C PRO A 284 22.93 -0.18 25.75
N GLN A 285 23.28 -0.89 26.83
CA GLN A 285 24.62 -0.90 27.42
C GLN A 285 25.52 -2.03 26.88
N ALA A 286 24.92 -3.13 26.41
CA ALA A 286 25.60 -4.16 25.63
C ALA A 286 25.96 -3.70 24.20
N LEU A 287 25.46 -2.53 23.76
CA LEU A 287 25.76 -1.90 22.47
C LEU A 287 27.24 -1.55 22.25
N ASN A 288 28.07 -1.53 23.30
CA ASN A 288 29.52 -1.34 23.19
C ASN A 288 30.29 -2.65 22.99
N ALA A 289 29.63 -3.81 23.05
CA ALA A 289 30.25 -5.11 22.80
C ALA A 289 30.38 -5.46 21.29
N PHE A 290 29.93 -4.56 20.41
CA PHE A 290 29.95 -4.74 18.94
C PHE A 290 31.33 -4.52 18.28
N ASP A 291 32.38 -4.28 19.06
CA ASP A 291 33.73 -3.90 18.59
C ASP A 291 34.72 -5.08 18.40
N ASN A 292 34.30 -6.35 18.52
CA ASN A 292 35.21 -7.50 18.32
C ASN A 292 34.82 -8.41 17.13
N PRO A 293 35.47 -8.29 15.95
CA PRO A 293 34.96 -8.81 14.66
C PRO A 293 34.74 -10.33 14.56
N ASP A 294 35.60 -11.16 15.15
CA ASP A 294 35.63 -12.61 14.87
C ASP A 294 34.77 -13.46 15.83
N ALA A 295 34.53 -12.95 17.04
CA ALA A 295 33.57 -13.52 17.99
C ALA A 295 32.14 -13.04 17.68
N LEU A 296 32.00 -11.79 17.20
CA LEU A 296 30.74 -11.23 16.69
C LEU A 296 30.17 -12.10 15.59
N GLY A 297 30.96 -12.52 14.59
CA GLY A 297 30.43 -13.23 13.43
C GLY A 297 29.70 -14.54 13.78
N ARG A 298 30.24 -15.31 14.74
CA ARG A 298 29.68 -16.61 15.12
C ARG A 298 28.56 -16.51 16.16
N ALA A 299 28.70 -15.59 17.14
CA ALA A 299 27.63 -15.31 18.10
C ALA A 299 26.44 -14.64 17.40
N ARG A 300 26.67 -13.65 16.52
CA ARG A 300 25.65 -13.02 15.67
C ARG A 300 24.99 -14.04 14.74
N LEU A 301 25.74 -14.95 14.12
CA LEU A 301 25.13 -15.98 13.27
C LEU A 301 24.26 -16.96 14.08
N LYS A 302 24.68 -17.34 15.30
CA LYS A 302 23.90 -18.22 16.19
C LYS A 302 22.68 -17.52 16.78
N LEU A 303 22.82 -16.27 17.23
CA LEU A 303 21.73 -15.43 17.73
C LEU A 303 20.75 -15.06 16.61
N CYS A 304 21.25 -14.75 15.41
CA CYS A 304 20.41 -14.62 14.22
C CYS A 304 19.69 -15.94 13.98
N LYS A 305 20.35 -17.10 13.96
CA LYS A 305 19.70 -18.41 13.74
C LYS A 305 18.68 -18.81 14.82
N ALA A 306 18.96 -18.57 16.09
CA ALA A 306 18.04 -18.84 17.19
C ALA A 306 16.85 -17.87 17.19
N GLY A 307 17.13 -16.57 17.04
CA GLY A 307 16.13 -15.53 16.80
C GLY A 307 15.32 -15.79 15.52
N PHE A 308 15.91 -16.40 14.49
CA PHE A 308 15.25 -16.80 13.25
C PHE A 308 14.32 -17.98 13.42
N ALA A 309 14.71 -19.01 14.17
CA ALA A 309 13.84 -20.14 14.45
C ALA A 309 12.68 -19.74 15.38
N LEU A 310 12.95 -18.88 16.35
CA LEU A 310 11.91 -18.25 17.16
C LEU A 310 10.99 -17.37 16.29
N TYR A 311 11.58 -16.52 15.46
CA TYR A 311 10.82 -15.61 14.62
C TYR A 311 10.00 -16.32 13.55
N ALA A 312 10.53 -17.40 12.95
CA ALA A 312 9.76 -18.28 12.07
C ALA A 312 8.58 -18.91 12.81
N ARG A 313 8.74 -19.31 14.08
CA ARG A 313 7.62 -19.80 14.92
C ARG A 313 6.59 -18.69 15.22
N LEU A 314 7.03 -17.49 15.63
CA LEU A 314 6.17 -16.32 15.88
C LEU A 314 5.40 -15.90 14.63
N HIS A 315 6.12 -15.76 13.52
CA HIS A 315 5.56 -15.40 12.24
C HIS A 315 4.65 -16.50 11.71
N ARG A 316 4.93 -17.80 11.89
CA ARG A 316 3.97 -18.87 11.52
C ARG A 316 2.67 -18.79 12.33
N LYS A 317 2.73 -18.40 13.61
CA LYS A 317 1.55 -18.19 14.45
C LYS A 317 0.68 -17.03 13.96
N VAL A 318 1.28 -15.95 13.45
CA VAL A 318 0.59 -14.75 12.94
C VAL A 318 0.23 -14.84 11.44
N ALA A 319 1.16 -15.30 10.61
CA ALA A 319 1.00 -15.47 9.16
C ALA A 319 0.19 -16.71 8.77
N GLY A 320 0.04 -17.67 9.70
CA GLY A 320 -0.89 -18.80 9.62
C GLY A 320 -2.32 -18.41 9.25
N THR A 321 -2.68 -17.14 9.42
CA THR A 321 -3.98 -16.59 9.06
C THR A 321 -3.93 -15.51 7.97
N THR A 322 -2.79 -15.14 7.38
CA THR A 322 -2.72 -13.90 6.55
C THR A 322 -1.84 -13.96 5.30
N GLY A 323 -0.73 -14.71 5.29
CA GLY A 323 0.28 -14.63 4.23
C GLY A 323 -0.17 -15.16 2.85
N THR A 324 -0.88 -16.29 2.84
CA THR A 324 -1.50 -16.84 1.62
C THR A 324 -2.83 -16.14 1.30
N GLU A 325 -3.56 -15.72 2.32
CA GLU A 325 -4.85 -15.04 2.19
C GLU A 325 -4.73 -13.70 1.46
N TYR A 326 -3.65 -12.95 1.66
CA TYR A 326 -3.39 -11.69 0.94
C TYR A 326 -3.40 -11.85 -0.58
N PHE A 327 -2.86 -12.97 -1.11
CA PHE A 327 -2.82 -13.22 -2.56
C PHE A 327 -4.05 -13.95 -3.10
N SER A 328 -4.97 -14.37 -2.22
CA SER A 328 -6.28 -14.91 -2.60
C SER A 328 -7.07 -13.88 -3.41
N LEU A 329 -7.98 -14.34 -4.27
CA LEU A 329 -8.98 -13.44 -4.85
C LEU A 329 -10.19 -13.26 -3.91
N GLU A 330 -10.40 -14.19 -2.97
CA GLU A 330 -11.53 -14.10 -2.05
C GLU A 330 -11.29 -12.97 -1.05
N PRO A 331 -12.23 -12.04 -0.87
CA PRO A 331 -12.12 -11.00 0.14
C PRO A 331 -12.26 -11.57 1.55
N ALA A 332 -11.63 -10.91 2.51
CA ALA A 332 -11.85 -11.19 3.92
C ALA A 332 -13.23 -10.68 4.40
N LYS A 333 -13.64 -11.11 5.59
CA LYS A 333 -14.99 -10.81 6.13
C LYS A 333 -15.21 -9.32 6.38
N ASP A 334 -14.18 -8.62 6.83
CA ASP A 334 -14.14 -7.17 7.03
C ASP A 334 -14.27 -6.40 5.70
N GLU A 335 -13.59 -6.86 4.64
CA GLU A 335 -13.73 -6.29 3.29
C GLU A 335 -15.18 -6.41 2.77
N LEU A 336 -15.82 -7.55 2.98
CA LEU A 336 -17.24 -7.76 2.62
C LEU A 336 -18.18 -6.93 3.50
N ALA A 337 -17.91 -6.82 4.81
CA ALA A 337 -18.72 -6.01 5.72
C ALA A 337 -18.72 -4.53 5.32
N GLU A 338 -17.59 -4.02 4.81
CA GLU A 338 -17.51 -2.66 4.29
C GLU A 338 -18.34 -2.48 3.02
N SER A 339 -18.27 -3.43 2.08
CA SER A 339 -19.13 -3.45 0.90
C SER A 339 -20.63 -3.44 1.26
N GLU A 340 -21.03 -4.23 2.26
CA GLU A 340 -22.41 -4.25 2.77
C GLU A 340 -22.82 -2.92 3.41
N ARG A 341 -21.92 -2.30 4.18
CA ARG A 341 -22.15 -0.99 4.80
C ARG A 341 -22.38 0.09 3.75
N LEU A 342 -21.55 0.15 2.72
CA LEU A 342 -21.72 1.07 1.59
C LEU A 342 -23.05 0.83 0.88
N GLY A 343 -23.44 -0.43 0.74
CA GLY A 343 -24.73 -0.84 0.17
C GLY A 343 -25.96 -0.42 0.96
N LYS A 344 -25.82 -0.02 2.24
CA LYS A 344 -26.92 0.59 3.02
C LYS A 344 -27.07 2.08 2.74
N LYS A 345 -25.98 2.77 2.34
CA LYS A 345 -25.95 4.21 2.10
C LYS A 345 -26.18 4.57 0.62
N PHE A 346 -25.68 3.74 -0.28
CA PHE A 346 -25.69 4.00 -1.72
C PHE A 346 -26.44 2.89 -2.45
N SER A 347 -27.29 3.27 -3.42
CA SER A 347 -27.92 2.32 -4.32
C SER A 347 -26.99 2.03 -5.50
N HIS A 348 -26.38 0.85 -5.51
CA HIS A 348 -25.44 0.40 -6.54
C HIS A 348 -25.54 -1.12 -6.75
N GLN A 349 -25.07 -1.56 -7.92
CA GLN A 349 -24.98 -2.98 -8.29
C GLN A 349 -23.58 -3.55 -7.99
N ALA A 350 -22.56 -2.69 -7.95
CA ALA A 350 -21.19 -3.09 -7.65
C ALA A 350 -20.44 -2.05 -6.81
N VAL A 351 -19.46 -2.51 -6.03
CA VAL A 351 -18.45 -1.69 -5.34
C VAL A 351 -17.08 -2.07 -5.88
N VAL A 352 -16.28 -1.07 -6.21
CA VAL A 352 -14.87 -1.21 -6.59
C VAL A 352 -14.01 -0.43 -5.60
N MET A 353 -13.06 -1.12 -4.97
CA MET A 353 -12.14 -0.57 -3.96
C MET A 353 -10.67 -0.65 -4.39
N GLY A 354 -9.81 0.08 -3.68
CA GLY A 354 -8.35 0.01 -3.72
C GLY A 354 -7.77 -0.15 -2.32
N HIS A 355 -6.70 0.58 -2.01
CA HIS A 355 -6.12 0.83 -0.67
C HIS A 355 -5.41 -0.35 -0.01
N THR A 356 -5.93 -1.58 -0.15
CA THR A 356 -5.34 -2.77 0.47
C THR A 356 -4.26 -3.41 -0.37
N HIS A 357 -4.06 -2.95 -1.61
CA HIS A 357 -3.16 -3.51 -2.63
C HIS A 357 -3.49 -4.96 -3.05
N ALA A 358 -4.50 -5.60 -2.45
CA ALA A 358 -4.89 -6.98 -2.72
C ALA A 358 -5.98 -7.03 -3.80
N ALA A 359 -5.73 -7.72 -4.90
CA ALA A 359 -6.75 -7.93 -5.92
C ALA A 359 -7.85 -8.86 -5.37
N ARG A 360 -9.10 -8.40 -5.31
CA ARG A 360 -10.22 -9.15 -4.76
C ARG A 360 -11.39 -9.24 -5.72
N TRP A 361 -12.14 -10.34 -5.64
CA TRP A 361 -13.37 -10.55 -6.39
C TRP A 361 -14.38 -11.34 -5.56
N HIS A 362 -15.61 -10.82 -5.46
CA HIS A 362 -16.71 -11.55 -4.87
C HIS A 362 -18.04 -11.17 -5.54
N GLN A 363 -18.90 -12.17 -5.72
CA GLN A 363 -20.27 -11.98 -6.21
C GLN A 363 -21.23 -12.69 -5.26
N GLY A 364 -22.05 -11.92 -4.56
CA GLY A 364 -22.94 -12.43 -3.52
C GLY A 364 -24.01 -11.41 -3.13
N ASN A 365 -25.13 -11.88 -2.57
CA ASN A 365 -26.23 -11.02 -2.07
C ASN A 365 -26.73 -9.97 -3.08
N GLY A 366 -26.70 -10.29 -4.38
CA GLY A 366 -27.15 -9.41 -5.46
C GLY A 366 -26.20 -8.25 -5.78
N ARG A 367 -24.96 -8.25 -5.26
CA ARG A 367 -23.93 -7.24 -5.52
C ARG A 367 -22.61 -7.87 -5.94
N VAL A 368 -21.79 -7.08 -6.62
CA VAL A 368 -20.43 -7.44 -7.00
C VAL A 368 -19.46 -6.57 -6.19
N TYR A 369 -18.47 -7.20 -5.58
CA TYR A 369 -17.34 -6.54 -4.94
C TYR A 369 -16.07 -6.86 -5.72
N ALA A 370 -15.27 -5.83 -5.99
CA ALA A 370 -13.92 -5.99 -6.50
C ALA A 370 -12.96 -5.03 -5.80
N ASN A 371 -11.75 -5.49 -5.54
CA ASN A 371 -10.62 -4.61 -5.23
C ASN A 371 -9.64 -4.65 -6.40
N THR A 372 -9.19 -3.49 -6.89
CA THR A 372 -8.40 -3.45 -8.12
C THR A 372 -6.98 -3.99 -7.95
N GLY A 373 -6.48 -4.17 -6.73
CA GLY A 373 -5.11 -4.62 -6.46
C GLY A 373 -4.11 -3.47 -6.51
N THR A 374 -2.93 -3.69 -7.08
CA THR A 374 -1.84 -2.69 -7.09
C THR A 374 -0.92 -2.86 -8.29
N TRP A 375 -0.12 -1.83 -8.58
CA TRP A 375 0.93 -1.85 -9.60
C TRP A 375 2.35 -1.73 -9.03
N ILE A 376 2.50 -2.03 -7.74
CA ILE A 376 3.79 -2.10 -7.07
C ILE A 376 4.39 -3.50 -7.14
N SER A 377 5.66 -3.59 -6.76
CA SER A 377 6.31 -4.86 -6.43
C SER A 377 5.78 -5.43 -5.11
N LEU A 378 5.46 -6.72 -5.09
CA LEU A 378 5.03 -7.43 -3.87
C LEU A 378 6.06 -8.51 -3.54
N LEU A 379 6.33 -8.71 -2.26
CA LEU A 379 7.18 -9.77 -1.79
C LEU A 379 6.33 -10.84 -1.10
N ARG A 380 6.36 -12.07 -1.62
CA ARG A 380 5.67 -13.19 -1.01
C ARG A 380 6.53 -13.78 0.11
N LEU A 381 5.91 -13.99 1.26
CA LEU A 381 6.50 -14.68 2.39
C LEU A 381 6.38 -16.21 2.20
N PRO A 382 7.30 -17.01 2.77
CA PRO A 382 7.12 -18.46 2.82
C PRO A 382 5.75 -18.84 3.38
N ALA A 383 5.25 -20.02 2.98
CA ALA A 383 3.96 -20.50 3.45
C ALA A 383 3.97 -20.64 4.99
N PRO A 384 2.84 -20.44 5.68
CA PRO A 384 2.81 -20.54 7.14
C PRO A 384 3.11 -21.95 7.67
N ASP A 385 2.92 -22.99 6.85
CA ASP A 385 3.26 -24.38 7.16
C ASP A 385 4.67 -24.78 6.67
N ALA A 386 5.43 -23.85 6.10
CA ALA A 386 6.81 -24.09 5.69
C ALA A 386 7.71 -24.44 6.89
N SER A 387 8.74 -25.23 6.63
CA SER A 387 9.70 -25.67 7.63
C SER A 387 10.53 -24.49 8.18
N ASP A 388 11.05 -24.64 9.40
CA ASP A 388 11.97 -23.65 9.98
C ASP A 388 13.21 -23.43 9.12
N ALA A 389 13.66 -24.47 8.40
CA ALA A 389 14.78 -24.38 7.48
C ALA A 389 14.46 -23.47 6.28
N GLU A 390 13.26 -23.58 5.69
CA GLU A 390 12.84 -22.72 4.58
C GLU A 390 12.68 -21.26 5.01
N TRP A 391 12.08 -21.03 6.17
CA TRP A 391 12.01 -19.69 6.77
C TRP A 391 13.39 -19.12 7.07
N GLY A 392 14.29 -19.93 7.63
CA GLY A 392 15.67 -19.54 7.92
C GLY A 392 16.45 -19.16 6.65
N ASP A 393 16.34 -19.96 5.59
CA ASP A 393 16.96 -19.69 4.30
C ASP A 393 16.43 -18.40 3.65
N TYR A 394 15.11 -18.17 3.73
CA TYR A 394 14.47 -16.96 3.19
C TYR A 394 14.97 -15.71 3.90
N LEU A 395 15.02 -15.73 5.23
CA LEU A 395 15.52 -14.61 6.03
C LEU A 395 17.02 -14.37 5.84
N GLN A 396 17.81 -15.44 5.69
CA GLN A 396 19.23 -15.33 5.35
C GLN A 396 19.45 -14.67 3.99
N GLU A 397 18.57 -14.92 3.02
CA GLU A 397 18.59 -14.23 1.74
C GLU A 397 18.28 -12.73 1.91
N LEU A 398 17.24 -12.37 2.66
CA LEU A 398 16.94 -10.96 2.94
C LEU A 398 18.08 -10.25 3.69
N GLN A 399 18.82 -10.97 4.55
CA GLN A 399 20.02 -10.46 5.21
C GLN A 399 21.16 -10.15 4.25
N SER A 400 21.45 -11.09 3.36
CA SER A 400 22.57 -10.99 2.42
C SER A 400 22.23 -10.13 1.19
N ASN A 401 20.94 -9.93 0.92
CA ASN A 401 20.42 -9.17 -0.19
C ASN A 401 19.25 -8.23 0.20
N PRO A 402 19.45 -7.29 1.15
CA PRO A 402 18.36 -6.45 1.67
C PRO A 402 17.79 -5.50 0.60
N SER A 403 18.56 -5.21 -0.44
CA SER A 403 18.16 -4.37 -1.57
C SER A 403 17.35 -5.12 -2.63
N LEU A 404 17.18 -6.45 -2.48
CA LEU A 404 16.52 -7.31 -3.45
C LEU A 404 17.14 -7.20 -4.86
N ASP A 405 18.48 -7.26 -4.94
CA ASP A 405 19.21 -7.35 -6.19
C ASP A 405 18.77 -8.61 -6.96
N PRO A 406 18.15 -8.46 -8.16
CA PRO A 406 17.59 -9.59 -8.90
C PRO A 406 18.62 -10.68 -9.21
N SER A 407 19.90 -10.33 -9.39
CA SER A 407 20.93 -11.33 -9.70
C SER A 407 21.29 -12.22 -8.50
N LYS A 408 20.82 -11.87 -7.30
CA LYS A 408 21.07 -12.59 -6.05
C LYS A 408 19.81 -13.18 -5.43
N GLN A 409 18.63 -12.94 -6.03
CA GLN A 409 17.37 -13.47 -5.53
C GLN A 409 17.22 -14.96 -5.89
N ARG A 410 16.90 -15.78 -4.89
CA ARG A 410 16.60 -17.21 -5.05
C ARG A 410 15.21 -17.52 -4.48
N LEU A 411 14.94 -17.11 -3.24
CA LEU A 411 13.73 -17.36 -2.46
C LEU A 411 12.86 -16.11 -2.29
N ALA A 412 13.45 -14.95 -1.99
CA ALA A 412 12.75 -13.70 -1.75
C ALA A 412 12.42 -12.99 -3.06
N ARG A 413 11.63 -13.65 -3.90
CA ARG A 413 11.28 -13.17 -5.26
C ARG A 413 10.16 -12.13 -5.19
N VAL A 414 10.35 -11.08 -5.98
CA VAL A 414 9.32 -10.08 -6.20
C VAL A 414 8.29 -10.64 -7.20
N GLU A 415 7.02 -10.50 -6.87
CA GLU A 415 5.89 -10.83 -7.73
C GLU A 415 5.17 -9.54 -8.15
N HIS A 416 4.61 -9.55 -9.37
CA HIS A 416 3.80 -8.46 -9.90
C HIS A 416 2.42 -8.99 -10.28
N ARG A 417 1.38 -8.28 -9.85
CA ARG A 417 0.00 -8.59 -10.22
C ARG A 417 -0.71 -7.32 -10.69
N PHE A 418 -0.32 -6.84 -11.88
CA PHE A 418 -0.90 -5.67 -12.49
C PHE A 418 -2.37 -5.91 -12.85
N THR A 419 -3.27 -5.36 -12.04
CA THR A 419 -4.71 -5.59 -12.16
C THR A 419 -5.48 -4.30 -12.37
N CYS A 420 -6.66 -4.44 -12.96
CA CYS A 420 -7.59 -3.35 -13.19
C CYS A 420 -9.02 -3.89 -13.20
N VAL A 421 -9.99 -3.02 -12.95
CA VAL A 421 -11.40 -3.32 -13.17
C VAL A 421 -11.87 -2.63 -14.44
N GLU A 422 -12.53 -3.37 -15.32
CA GLU A 422 -13.19 -2.84 -16.50
C GLU A 422 -14.70 -2.93 -16.34
N VAL A 423 -15.41 -1.83 -16.65
CA VAL A 423 -16.87 -1.79 -16.72
C VAL A 423 -17.27 -1.37 -18.14
N ALA A 424 -17.92 -2.27 -18.88
CA ALA A 424 -18.34 -2.03 -20.26
C ALA A 424 -19.87 -2.13 -20.38
N PRO A 425 -20.53 -1.20 -21.10
CA PRO A 425 -21.96 -1.32 -21.35
C PRO A 425 -22.24 -2.57 -22.18
N LYS A 426 -23.36 -3.25 -21.90
CA LYS A 426 -23.83 -4.36 -22.73
C LYS A 426 -24.18 -3.87 -24.13
N ALA A 427 -23.86 -4.67 -25.16
CA ALA A 427 -24.09 -4.30 -26.55
C ALA A 427 -25.59 -4.26 -26.92
N SER A 428 -26.40 -5.16 -26.35
CA SER A 428 -27.77 -5.42 -26.82
C SER A 428 -28.86 -5.25 -25.75
N ALA A 429 -28.50 -4.81 -24.53
CA ALA A 429 -29.45 -4.66 -23.42
C ALA A 429 -28.97 -3.59 -22.42
N PRO A 430 -29.86 -3.02 -21.59
CA PRO A 430 -29.44 -2.22 -20.43
C PRO A 430 -28.60 -3.03 -19.44
N GLY A 431 -27.67 -2.36 -18.79
CA GLY A 431 -26.70 -2.91 -17.86
C GLY A 431 -25.27 -2.85 -18.40
N ALA A 432 -24.36 -3.46 -17.64
CA ALA A 432 -22.94 -3.51 -17.95
C ALA A 432 -22.35 -4.87 -17.60
N THR A 433 -21.18 -5.17 -18.15
CA THR A 433 -20.31 -6.24 -17.68
C THR A 433 -19.20 -5.60 -16.85
N LEU A 434 -19.02 -6.05 -15.61
CA LEU A 434 -17.89 -5.68 -14.77
C LEU A 434 -16.91 -6.85 -14.73
N ARG A 435 -15.62 -6.55 -14.93
CA ARG A 435 -14.55 -7.53 -14.98
C ARG A 435 -13.33 -7.07 -14.19
N LEU A 436 -12.88 -7.88 -13.22
CA LEU A 436 -11.51 -7.79 -12.71
C LEU A 436 -10.58 -8.53 -13.68
N ALA A 437 -9.52 -7.88 -14.13
CA ALA A 437 -8.55 -8.46 -15.05
C ALA A 437 -7.12 -8.18 -14.62
N GLN A 438 -6.22 -9.10 -14.98
CA GLN A 438 -4.77 -8.95 -14.84
C GLN A 438 -4.15 -8.68 -16.21
N TRP A 439 -3.26 -7.69 -16.29
CA TRP A 439 -2.42 -7.47 -17.45
C TRP A 439 -1.29 -8.51 -17.49
N LYS A 440 -1.15 -9.17 -18.64
CA LYS A 440 -0.07 -10.13 -18.95
C LYS A 440 0.46 -9.85 -20.36
N ASP A 441 1.51 -10.56 -20.77
CA ASP A 441 2.16 -10.40 -22.08
C ASP A 441 1.19 -10.51 -23.27
N GLN A 442 0.11 -11.29 -23.13
CA GLN A 442 -0.91 -11.49 -24.16
C GLN A 442 -2.11 -10.53 -24.05
N GLY A 443 -2.05 -9.55 -23.13
CA GLY A 443 -3.12 -8.59 -22.83
C GLY A 443 -3.89 -8.89 -21.54
N LEU A 444 -5.12 -8.38 -21.44
CA LEU A 444 -5.96 -8.51 -20.24
C LEU A 444 -6.55 -9.92 -20.10
N GLN A 445 -6.11 -10.65 -19.08
CA GLN A 445 -6.70 -11.91 -18.64
C GLN A 445 -7.78 -11.66 -17.57
N THR A 446 -8.99 -12.16 -17.79
CA THR A 446 -10.08 -12.11 -16.80
C THR A 446 -9.75 -12.95 -15.56
N LEU A 447 -9.86 -12.33 -14.38
CA LEU A 447 -9.78 -13.00 -13.07
C LEU A 447 -11.17 -13.26 -12.47
N GLY A 448 -12.09 -12.33 -12.68
CA GLY A 448 -13.49 -12.44 -12.28
C GLY A 448 -14.35 -11.55 -13.17
N SER A 449 -15.58 -11.96 -13.44
CA SER A 449 -16.51 -11.20 -14.29
C SER A 449 -17.95 -11.44 -13.85
N ALA A 450 -18.76 -10.40 -13.90
CA ALA A 450 -20.18 -10.46 -13.58
C ALA A 450 -20.99 -9.49 -14.44
N GLU A 451 -22.22 -9.88 -14.73
CA GLU A 451 -23.19 -9.03 -15.40
C GLU A 451 -23.92 -8.17 -14.38
N LEU A 452 -23.86 -6.86 -14.55
CA LEU A 452 -24.57 -5.89 -13.76
C LEU A 452 -25.92 -5.58 -14.43
N PRO A 453 -27.06 -5.71 -13.71
CA PRO A 453 -28.33 -5.22 -14.22
C PRO A 453 -28.32 -3.69 -14.27
N ALA A 454 -29.16 -3.10 -15.12
CA ALA A 454 -29.43 -1.67 -15.01
C ALA A 454 -30.05 -1.37 -13.64
N GLY A 455 -29.63 -0.26 -13.03
CA GLY A 455 -30.20 0.21 -11.78
C GLY A 455 -31.67 0.59 -11.97
N SER A 456 -32.50 0.23 -10.98
CA SER A 456 -33.87 0.73 -10.82
C SER A 456 -33.88 2.19 -10.36
#